data_AF-R7ZXY0-F1
#
_entry.id   AF-R7ZXY0-F1
#
_cell.length_a   1.000
_cell.length_b   1.000
_cell.length_c   1.000
_cell.angle_alpha   90.00
_cell.angle_beta   90.00
_cell.angle_gamma   90.00
#
_symmetry.space_group_name_H-M   'P 1'
#
loop_
_entity.id
_entity.type
_entity.pdbx_description
1 polymer ?
#
loop_
_entity_poly.entity_id
_entity_poly.type
_entity_poly.pdbx_seq_one_letter_code
_entity_poly.pdbx_strand_id
1 'polypeptide(L)'
;MLTFLAEIGWKIATETQLDGFLLYNLLFVHQKIVLMLVFFYFLPFSCQIQDKIAASLLVYLGVALLNSLFLQPMEGMIQSYSQMFGNGMVLVFSLIFFKDIIRQSKFKEDNLLSLPYFWIATFVLFSFGESFIFYFFSSLFFPRNLYDLGFIQVFVQFFAGIMFLVFGIAFYIPNYLRSK
;
A
#
# COMPACT_ATOMS: atom_id res chain seq x y z
N MET A 1 5.24 -8.07 10.58
CA MET A 1 6.10 -7.77 11.76
C MET A 1 6.17 -6.27 12.04
N LEU A 2 6.61 -5.42 11.09
CA LEU A 2 6.64 -3.96 11.28
C LEU A 2 5.25 -3.31 11.47
N THR A 3 4.23 -3.77 10.74
CA THR A 3 2.84 -3.31 10.93
C THR A 3 2.25 -3.68 12.29
N PHE A 4 2.61 -4.85 12.81
CA PHE A 4 2.21 -5.29 14.15
C PHE A 4 2.92 -4.48 15.26
N LEU A 5 4.20 -4.12 15.05
CA LEU A 5 4.91 -3.19 15.93
C LEU A 5 4.31 -1.79 15.88
N ALA A 6 3.82 -1.35 14.71
CA ALA A 6 3.09 -0.09 14.57
C ALA A 6 1.75 -0.13 15.32
N GLU A 7 1.00 -1.24 15.29
CA GLU A 7 -0.22 -1.41 16.09
C GLU A 7 0.06 -1.43 17.60
N ILE A 8 1.13 -2.09 18.03
CA ILE A 8 1.56 -2.07 19.44
C ILE A 8 1.96 -0.65 19.85
N GLY A 9 2.74 0.04 19.02
CA GLY A 9 3.14 1.43 19.25
C GLY A 9 1.94 2.38 19.29
N TRP A 10 0.96 2.18 18.42
CA TRP A 10 -0.31 2.91 18.42
C TRP A 10 -1.08 2.71 19.72
N LYS A 11 -1.19 1.46 20.18
CA LYS A 11 -1.91 1.11 21.42
C LYS A 11 -1.24 1.73 22.66
N ILE A 12 0.09 1.66 22.76
CA ILE A 12 0.84 2.28 23.85
C ILE A 12 0.69 3.81 23.81
N ALA A 13 0.75 4.42 22.63
CA ALA A 13 0.66 5.86 22.50
C ALA A 13 -0.72 6.42 22.86
N THR A 14 -1.79 5.71 22.49
CA THR A 14 -3.16 6.05 22.88
C THR A 14 -3.38 5.92 24.39
N GLU A 15 -2.72 4.96 25.04
CA GLU A 15 -2.69 4.85 26.51
C GLU A 15 -1.91 6.01 27.18
N THR A 16 -0.94 6.62 26.48
CA THR A 16 -0.11 7.73 26.99
C THR A 16 -0.56 9.15 26.59
N GLN A 17 -1.73 9.33 25.96
CA GLN A 17 -2.24 10.63 25.47
C GLN A 17 -1.31 11.40 24.50
N LEU A 18 -0.45 10.69 23.75
CA LEU A 18 0.28 11.30 22.63
C LEU A 18 -0.69 11.73 21.53
N ASP A 19 -0.36 12.81 20.80
CA ASP A 19 -1.17 13.32 19.69
C ASP A 19 -1.46 12.21 18.67
N GLY A 20 -2.69 11.70 18.72
CA GLY A 20 -3.11 10.54 17.92
C GLY A 20 -2.99 10.80 16.42
N PHE A 21 -3.20 12.04 15.96
CA PHE A 21 -3.07 12.35 14.54
C PHE A 21 -1.62 12.28 14.05
N LEU A 22 -0.66 12.80 14.82
CA LEU A 22 0.76 12.78 14.45
C LEU A 22 1.24 11.33 14.31
N LEU A 23 0.96 10.51 15.32
CA LEU A 23 1.39 9.11 15.30
C LEU A 23 0.67 8.32 14.20
N TYR A 24 -0.62 8.58 13.97
CA TYR A 24 -1.37 7.92 12.91
C TYR A 24 -0.78 8.23 11.53
N ASN A 25 -0.47 9.51 11.28
CA ASN A 25 0.14 9.95 10.04
C ASN A 25 1.54 9.32 9.84
N LEU A 26 2.36 9.25 10.88
CA LEU A 26 3.69 8.63 10.76
C LEU A 26 3.59 7.13 10.46
N LEU A 27 2.79 6.38 11.23
CA LEU A 27 2.74 4.91 11.15
C LEU A 27 1.89 4.40 9.97
N PHE A 28 0.69 4.93 9.80
CA PHE A 28 -0.31 4.37 8.90
C PHE A 28 -0.39 5.09 7.56
N VAL A 29 0.01 6.37 7.50
CA VAL A 29 0.12 7.11 6.24
C VAL A 29 1.51 6.96 5.65
N HIS A 30 2.55 7.46 6.31
CA HIS A 30 3.88 7.54 5.70
C HIS A 30 4.65 6.23 5.73
N GLN A 31 4.79 5.61 6.90
CA GLN A 31 5.61 4.41 7.06
C GLN A 31 5.07 3.26 6.19
N LYS A 32 3.74 3.06 6.13
CA LYS A 32 3.12 2.05 5.25
C LYS A 32 3.55 2.21 3.79
N ILE A 33 3.46 3.44 3.25
CA ILE A 33 3.82 3.73 1.85
C ILE A 33 5.33 3.54 1.61
N VAL A 34 6.16 4.09 2.50
CA VAL A 34 7.62 3.98 2.39
C VAL A 34 8.06 2.52 2.42
N LEU A 35 7.54 1.71 3.35
CA LEU A 35 7.86 0.30 3.44
C LEU A 35 7.49 -0.47 2.17
N MET A 36 6.36 -0.15 1.53
CA MET A 36 5.98 -0.83 0.29
C MET A 36 6.82 -0.41 -0.90
N LEU A 37 7.18 0.87 -1.02
CA LEU A 37 8.11 1.31 -2.07
C LEU A 37 9.49 0.66 -1.89
N VAL A 38 9.98 0.58 -0.65
CA VAL A 38 11.21 -0.14 -0.33
C VAL A 38 11.09 -1.64 -0.64
N PHE A 39 9.95 -2.26 -0.35
CA PHE A 39 9.69 -3.65 -0.73
C PHE A 39 9.82 -3.85 -2.25
N PHE A 40 9.19 -2.98 -3.05
CA PHE A 40 9.33 -3.03 -4.51
C PHE A 40 10.77 -2.81 -4.96
N TYR A 41 11.56 -1.97 -4.29
CA TYR A 41 12.97 -1.80 -4.64
C TYR A 41 13.78 -3.12 -4.56
N PHE A 42 13.47 -3.97 -3.58
CA PHE A 42 14.12 -5.27 -3.38
C PHE A 42 13.57 -6.39 -4.28
N LEU A 43 12.49 -6.17 -5.02
CA LEU A 43 11.98 -7.17 -5.96
C LEU A 43 12.91 -7.31 -7.19
N PRO A 44 12.93 -8.48 -7.83
CA PRO A 44 13.82 -8.78 -8.96
C PRO A 44 13.35 -8.09 -10.26
N PHE A 45 13.43 -6.77 -10.28
CA PHE A 45 13.17 -5.92 -11.45
C PHE A 45 14.41 -5.75 -12.32
N SER A 46 14.23 -5.18 -13.52
CA SER A 46 15.33 -4.57 -14.26
C SER A 46 15.91 -3.35 -13.50
N CYS A 47 17.23 -3.15 -13.56
CA CYS A 47 17.93 -2.06 -12.83
C CYS A 47 17.32 -0.68 -13.08
N GLN A 48 16.83 -0.42 -14.30
CA GLN A 48 16.19 0.86 -14.65
C GLN A 48 14.91 1.16 -13.86
N ILE A 49 14.20 0.13 -13.37
CA ILE A 49 12.98 0.31 -12.57
C ILE A 49 13.35 0.59 -11.11
N GLN A 50 14.43 -0.01 -10.59
CA GLN A 50 14.90 0.22 -9.22
C GLN A 50 15.26 1.70 -8.99
N ASP A 51 15.96 2.31 -9.94
CA ASP A 51 16.30 3.75 -9.86
C ASP A 51 15.03 4.63 -9.85
N LYS A 52 14.00 4.24 -10.62
CA LYS A 52 12.71 4.94 -10.63
C LYS A 52 11.98 4.79 -9.29
N ILE A 53 12.08 3.65 -8.62
CA ILE A 53 11.49 3.44 -7.29
C ILE A 53 12.19 4.35 -6.26
N ALA A 54 13.53 4.39 -6.27
CA ALA A 54 14.30 5.26 -5.38
C ALA A 54 13.96 6.75 -5.61
N ALA A 55 13.89 7.18 -6.86
CA ALA A 55 13.46 8.53 -7.21
C ALA A 55 12.02 8.81 -6.75
N SER A 56 11.10 7.86 -6.93
CA SER A 56 9.70 8.02 -6.49
C SER A 56 9.57 8.13 -4.97
N LEU A 57 10.43 7.44 -4.22
CA LEU A 57 10.48 7.55 -2.76
C LEU A 57 10.90 8.96 -2.33
N LEU A 58 11.91 9.55 -2.98
CA LEU A 58 12.30 10.94 -2.74
C LEU A 58 11.18 11.92 -3.09
N VAL A 59 10.50 11.71 -4.23
CA VAL A 59 9.35 12.53 -4.65
C VAL A 59 8.23 12.42 -3.63
N TYR A 60 7.91 11.22 -3.16
CA TYR A 60 6.89 11.01 -2.12
C TYR A 60 7.22 11.76 -0.83
N LEU A 61 8.46 11.64 -0.34
CA LEU A 61 8.89 12.36 0.87
C LEU A 61 8.82 13.88 0.69
N GLY A 62 9.20 14.39 -0.47
CA GLY A 62 9.06 15.82 -0.81
C GLY A 62 7.61 16.28 -0.81
N VAL A 63 6.71 15.53 -1.46
CA VAL A 63 5.27 15.84 -1.50
C VAL A 63 4.65 15.74 -0.10
N ALA A 64 5.00 14.72 0.68
CA ALA A 64 4.54 14.54 2.05
C ALA A 64 4.96 15.72 2.93
N LEU A 65 6.21 16.17 2.82
CA LEU A 65 6.70 17.33 3.54
C LEU A 65 5.94 18.61 3.16
N LEU A 66 5.75 18.85 1.85
CA LEU A 66 4.97 20.00 1.38
C LEU A 66 3.52 19.95 1.86
N ASN A 67 2.86 18.79 1.79
CA ASN A 67 1.51 18.62 2.31
C ASN A 67 1.45 18.93 3.82
N SER A 68 2.45 18.47 4.57
CA SER A 68 2.54 18.69 6.02
C SER A 68 2.69 20.16 6.40
N LEU A 69 3.45 20.92 5.61
CA LEU A 69 3.76 22.32 5.90
C LEU A 69 2.67 23.29 5.42
N PHE A 70 1.98 22.98 4.31
CA PHE A 70 1.13 23.95 3.62
C PHE A 70 -0.36 23.59 3.54
N LEU A 71 -0.73 22.31 3.68
CA LEU A 71 -2.10 21.85 3.39
C LEU A 71 -2.74 21.11 4.57
N GLN A 72 -2.09 20.06 5.07
CA GLN A 72 -2.61 19.16 6.11
C GLN A 72 -1.57 18.94 7.21
N PRO A 73 -1.57 19.78 8.28
CA PRO A 73 -0.63 19.64 9.39
C PRO A 73 -0.72 18.26 10.05
N MET A 74 0.43 17.64 10.34
CA MET A 74 0.48 16.26 10.86
C MET A 74 -0.20 16.09 12.23
N GLU A 75 -0.22 17.14 13.06
CA GLU A 75 -0.77 17.11 14.42
C GLU A 75 -2.28 17.36 14.46
N GLY A 76 -2.84 18.02 13.45
CA GLY A 76 -4.24 18.49 13.47
C GLY A 76 -5.21 17.64 12.65
N MET A 77 -4.72 16.88 11.66
CA MET A 77 -5.59 16.12 10.76
C MET A 77 -4.88 14.97 10.06
N ILE A 78 -5.65 14.01 9.54
CA ILE A 78 -5.12 12.91 8.72
C ILE A 78 -4.66 13.47 7.36
N GLN A 79 -3.46 13.07 6.93
CA GLN A 79 -2.87 13.49 5.66
C GLN A 79 -3.40 12.69 4.46
N SER A 80 -4.69 12.83 4.19
CA SER A 80 -5.39 12.12 3.11
C SER A 80 -4.78 12.36 1.72
N TYR A 81 -4.23 13.55 1.45
CA TYR A 81 -3.60 13.84 0.15
C TYR A 81 -2.27 13.11 -0.04
N SER A 82 -1.39 13.14 0.98
CA SER A 82 -0.16 12.34 1.01
C SER A 82 -0.49 10.86 0.83
N GLN A 83 -1.50 10.38 1.54
CA GLN A 83 -1.92 8.98 1.50
C GLN A 83 -2.42 8.56 0.12
N MET A 84 -3.29 9.37 -0.50
CA MET A 84 -3.80 9.12 -1.85
C MET A 84 -2.66 9.09 -2.87
N PHE A 85 -1.77 10.08 -2.83
CA PHE A 85 -0.64 10.18 -3.75
C PHE A 85 0.31 8.98 -3.63
N GLY A 86 0.72 8.64 -2.41
CA GLY A 86 1.60 7.50 -2.18
C GLY A 86 0.94 6.16 -2.49
N ASN A 87 -0.35 6.00 -2.22
CA ASN A 87 -1.08 4.80 -2.63
C ASN A 87 -1.11 4.65 -4.16
N GLY A 88 -1.33 5.75 -4.88
CA GLY A 88 -1.26 5.78 -6.35
C GLY A 88 0.11 5.35 -6.87
N MET A 89 1.21 5.82 -6.26
CA MET A 89 2.57 5.40 -6.62
C MET A 89 2.78 3.89 -6.43
N VAL A 90 2.39 3.36 -5.28
CA VAL A 90 2.52 1.92 -4.97
C VAL A 90 1.70 1.09 -5.98
N LEU A 91 0.50 1.54 -6.35
CA LEU A 91 -0.33 0.89 -7.38
C LEU A 91 0.35 0.88 -8.74
N VAL A 92 0.94 1.99 -9.17
CA VAL A 92 1.69 2.07 -10.43
C VAL A 92 2.83 1.07 -10.45
N PHE A 93 3.63 0.99 -9.38
CA PHE A 93 4.71 -0.01 -9.30
C PHE A 93 4.21 -1.45 -9.23
N SER A 94 3.06 -1.69 -8.59
CA SER A 94 2.40 -3.01 -8.60
C SER A 94 2.01 -3.41 -10.03
N LEU A 95 1.45 -2.51 -10.83
CA LEU A 95 1.10 -2.78 -12.22
C LEU A 95 2.34 -2.99 -13.10
N ILE A 96 3.39 -2.17 -12.90
CA ILE A 96 4.67 -2.33 -13.59
C ILE A 96 5.28 -3.70 -13.27
N PHE A 97 5.22 -4.14 -12.01
CA PHE A 97 5.68 -5.46 -11.58
C PHE A 97 4.99 -6.59 -12.33
N PHE A 98 3.66 -6.61 -12.38
CA PHE A 98 2.95 -7.65 -13.12
C PHE A 98 3.27 -7.62 -14.61
N LYS A 99 3.36 -6.43 -15.20
CA LYS A 99 3.75 -6.28 -16.61
C LYS A 99 5.16 -6.80 -16.87
N ASP A 100 6.10 -6.55 -15.98
CA ASP A 100 7.50 -6.97 -16.12
C ASP A 100 7.64 -8.48 -15.95
N ILE A 101 7.01 -9.05 -14.91
CA ILE A 101 6.99 -10.50 -14.69
C ILE A 101 6.42 -11.28 -15.89
N ILE A 102 5.33 -10.80 -16.49
CA ILE A 102 4.72 -11.44 -17.67
C ILE A 102 5.64 -11.37 -18.90
N ARG A 103 6.47 -10.33 -19.01
CA ARG A 103 7.37 -10.10 -20.16
C ARG A 103 8.73 -10.75 -20.03
N GLN A 104 9.22 -10.96 -18.81
CA GLN A 104 10.55 -11.54 -18.59
C GLN A 104 10.57 -13.02 -19.01
N SER A 105 11.47 -13.36 -19.94
CA SER A 105 11.70 -14.75 -20.37
C SER A 105 12.17 -15.65 -19.24
N LYS A 106 12.74 -15.07 -18.17
CA LYS A 106 13.24 -15.76 -16.98
C LYS A 106 12.15 -16.54 -16.25
N PHE A 107 10.89 -16.12 -16.33
CA PHE A 107 9.76 -16.79 -15.70
C PHE A 107 8.90 -17.58 -16.69
N LYS A 108 9.38 -17.77 -17.92
CA LYS A 108 8.61 -18.44 -18.97
C LYS A 108 8.45 -19.94 -18.71
N GLU A 109 9.39 -20.53 -17.97
CA GLU A 109 9.36 -21.94 -17.56
C GLU A 109 8.99 -22.13 -16.08
N ASP A 110 9.01 -21.06 -15.29
CA ASP A 110 8.66 -21.09 -13.87
C ASP A 110 7.15 -20.84 -13.68
N ASN A 111 6.53 -21.62 -12.80
CA ASN A 111 5.16 -21.35 -12.40
C ASN A 111 5.09 -20.09 -11.52
N LEU A 112 4.62 -18.97 -12.06
CA LEU A 112 4.49 -17.69 -11.35
C LEU A 112 3.73 -17.80 -10.03
N LEU A 113 2.75 -18.70 -9.96
CA LEU A 113 1.93 -18.92 -8.77
C LEU A 113 2.71 -19.61 -7.63
N SER A 114 3.87 -20.20 -7.92
CA SER A 114 4.75 -20.76 -6.90
C SER A 114 5.62 -19.71 -6.19
N LEU A 115 5.67 -18.47 -6.71
CA LEU A 115 6.57 -17.43 -6.25
C LEU A 115 5.92 -16.63 -5.10
N PRO A 116 6.52 -16.58 -3.89
CA PRO A 116 5.95 -15.85 -2.75
C PRO A 116 5.74 -14.35 -3.04
N TYR A 117 6.66 -13.73 -3.78
CA TYR A 117 6.58 -12.31 -4.10
C TYR A 117 5.44 -11.96 -5.07
N PHE A 118 4.98 -12.90 -5.90
CA PHE A 118 3.81 -12.70 -6.76
C PHE A 118 2.56 -12.47 -5.90
N TRP A 119 2.38 -13.31 -4.88
CA TRP A 119 1.27 -13.21 -3.94
C TRP A 119 1.36 -11.95 -3.07
N ILE A 120 2.57 -11.58 -2.62
CA ILE A 120 2.76 -10.35 -1.85
C ILE A 120 2.42 -9.12 -2.71
N ALA A 121 2.89 -9.06 -3.96
CA ALA A 121 2.54 -7.95 -4.86
C ALA A 121 1.05 -7.90 -5.17
N THR A 122 0.39 -9.06 -5.28
CA THR A 122 -1.07 -9.16 -5.47
C THR A 122 -1.81 -8.63 -4.26
N PHE A 123 -1.39 -9.02 -3.05
CA PHE A 123 -1.94 -8.50 -1.80
C PHE A 123 -1.77 -6.98 -1.71
N VAL A 124 -0.59 -6.46 -2.05
CA VAL A 124 -0.30 -5.02 -2.07
C VAL A 124 -1.19 -4.29 -3.07
N LEU A 125 -1.37 -4.83 -4.29
CA LEU A 125 -2.25 -4.25 -5.30
C LEU A 125 -3.67 -4.05 -4.77
N PHE A 126 -4.26 -5.07 -4.14
CA PHE A 126 -5.63 -4.98 -3.64
C PHE A 126 -5.74 -4.13 -2.36
N SER A 127 -4.79 -4.23 -1.43
CA SER A 127 -4.78 -3.42 -0.20
C SER A 127 -4.61 -1.92 -0.48
N PHE A 128 -3.71 -1.57 -1.40
CA PHE A 128 -3.49 -0.18 -1.78
C PHE A 128 -4.55 0.31 -2.76
N GLY A 129 -5.15 -0.57 -3.54
CA GLY A 129 -6.29 -0.29 -4.42
C GLY A 129 -7.52 0.12 -3.63
N GLU A 130 -7.88 -0.68 -2.61
CA GLU A 130 -8.91 -0.36 -1.64
C GLU A 130 -8.67 1.02 -1.01
N SER A 131 -7.48 1.22 -0.41
CA SER A 131 -7.13 2.45 0.28
C SER A 131 -7.20 3.65 -0.69
N PHE A 132 -6.69 3.51 -1.91
CA PHE A 132 -6.74 4.56 -2.92
C PHE A 132 -8.18 4.94 -3.28
N ILE A 133 -9.05 3.95 -3.55
CA ILE A 133 -10.46 4.19 -3.85
C ILE A 133 -11.12 4.93 -2.68
N PHE A 134 -10.93 4.47 -1.45
CA PHE A 134 -11.51 5.09 -0.28
C PHE A 134 -11.10 6.58 -0.14
N TYR A 135 -9.81 6.89 -0.23
CA TYR A 135 -9.32 8.27 -0.09
C TYR A 135 -9.62 9.17 -1.29
N PHE A 136 -9.59 8.62 -2.50
CA PHE A 136 -9.93 9.37 -3.72
C PHE A 136 -11.40 9.79 -3.72
N PHE A 137 -12.31 8.87 -3.42
CA PHE A 137 -13.74 9.20 -3.43
C PHE A 137 -14.17 10.02 -2.20
N SER A 138 -13.58 9.79 -1.03
CA SER A 138 -13.86 10.62 0.15
C SER A 138 -13.40 12.08 -0.05
N SER A 139 -12.26 12.30 -0.71
CA SER A 139 -11.76 13.65 -0.99
C SER A 139 -12.52 14.39 -2.10
N LEU A 140 -13.00 13.68 -3.14
CA LEU A 140 -13.73 14.29 -4.26
C LEU A 140 -15.21 14.54 -3.98
N PHE A 141 -15.89 13.62 -3.28
CA PHE A 141 -17.35 13.63 -3.21
C PHE A 141 -17.91 14.14 -1.87
N PHE A 142 -17.16 14.11 -0.76
CA PHE A 142 -17.76 14.40 0.55
C PHE A 142 -16.80 15.02 1.58
N PRO A 143 -16.79 16.35 1.74
CA PRO A 143 -16.24 16.95 2.95
C PRO A 143 -17.20 16.84 4.17
N ARG A 144 -18.41 16.25 4.07
CA ARG A 144 -19.41 16.36 5.16
C ARG A 144 -20.15 15.11 5.66
N ASN A 145 -20.15 13.95 4.99
CA ASN A 145 -20.84 12.76 5.54
C ASN A 145 -20.18 11.45 5.09
N LEU A 146 -19.35 10.86 5.96
CA LEU A 146 -18.71 9.55 5.75
C LEU A 146 -19.71 8.37 5.79
N TYR A 147 -20.96 8.60 6.19
CA TYR A 147 -21.97 7.56 6.38
C TYR A 147 -22.73 7.18 5.10
N ASP A 148 -22.58 7.93 4.00
CA ASP A 148 -23.34 7.74 2.76
C ASP A 148 -22.46 7.26 1.59
N LEU A 149 -21.42 6.48 1.90
CA LEU A 149 -20.48 5.94 0.92
C LEU A 149 -21.02 4.70 0.17
N GLY A 150 -22.33 4.44 0.21
CA GLY A 150 -22.97 3.14 -0.08
C GLY A 150 -22.33 2.32 -1.21
N PHE A 151 -22.19 2.87 -2.42
CA PHE A 151 -21.57 2.17 -3.54
C PHE A 151 -20.04 2.04 -3.42
N ILE A 152 -19.35 3.09 -2.97
CA ILE A 152 -17.88 3.10 -2.78
C ILE A 152 -17.48 2.07 -1.73
N GLN A 153 -18.27 1.95 -0.66
CA GLN A 153 -18.02 1.00 0.41
C GLN A 153 -18.12 -0.45 -0.06
N VAL A 154 -19.01 -0.75 -1.00
CA VAL A 154 -19.07 -2.08 -1.65
C VAL A 154 -17.78 -2.37 -2.42
N PHE A 155 -17.23 -1.39 -3.15
CA PHE A 155 -15.94 -1.57 -3.84
C PHE A 155 -14.78 -1.76 -2.87
N VAL A 156 -14.71 -0.94 -1.82
CA VAL A 156 -13.71 -1.08 -0.75
C VAL A 156 -13.79 -2.48 -0.13
N GLN A 157 -14.98 -2.93 0.26
CA GLN A 157 -15.19 -4.28 0.81
C GLN A 157 -14.85 -5.39 -0.18
N PHE A 158 -15.15 -5.21 -1.46
CA PHE A 158 -14.82 -6.17 -2.51
C PHE A 158 -13.29 -6.32 -2.65
N PHE A 159 -12.55 -5.21 -2.74
CA PHE A 159 -11.09 -5.23 -2.80
C PHE A 159 -10.47 -5.81 -1.53
N ALA A 160 -11.01 -5.49 -0.35
CA ALA A 160 -10.60 -6.08 0.91
C ALA A 160 -10.87 -7.60 0.94
N GLY A 161 -12.02 -8.04 0.43
CA GLY A 161 -12.35 -9.46 0.30
C GLY A 161 -11.36 -10.21 -0.59
N ILE A 162 -10.99 -9.62 -1.74
CA ILE A 162 -9.95 -10.18 -2.62
C ILE A 162 -8.60 -10.20 -1.91
N MET A 163 -8.23 -9.12 -1.20
CA MET A 163 -6.98 -9.05 -0.43
C MET A 163 -6.88 -10.22 0.57
N PHE A 164 -7.93 -10.49 1.35
CA PHE A 164 -7.96 -11.62 2.29
C PHE A 164 -7.96 -12.97 1.59
N LEU A 165 -8.67 -13.11 0.46
CA LEU A 165 -8.65 -14.33 -0.35
C LEU A 165 -7.23 -14.62 -0.85
N VAL A 166 -6.56 -13.61 -1.43
CA VAL A 166 -5.18 -13.67 -1.91
C VAL A 166 -4.24 -14.05 -0.77
N PHE A 167 -4.41 -13.46 0.41
CA PHE A 167 -3.62 -13.80 1.59
C PHE A 167 -3.78 -15.29 1.97
N GLY A 168 -5.01 -15.81 1.99
CA GLY A 168 -5.24 -17.23 2.27
C GLY A 168 -4.59 -18.13 1.21
N ILE A 169 -4.83 -17.83 -0.07
CA ILE A 169 -4.31 -18.61 -1.20
C ILE A 169 -2.78 -18.61 -1.26
N ALA A 170 -2.13 -17.51 -0.86
CA ALA A 170 -0.68 -17.35 -0.83
C ALA A 170 0.05 -18.40 0.01
N PHE A 171 -0.61 -18.99 1.03
CA PHE A 171 -0.03 -20.06 1.84
C PHE A 171 -0.28 -21.45 1.26
N TYR A 172 -1.38 -21.66 0.54
CA TYR A 172 -1.75 -22.99 0.05
C TYR A 172 -1.19 -23.30 -1.33
N ILE A 173 -1.26 -22.36 -2.28
CA ILE A 173 -0.87 -22.63 -3.67
C ILE A 173 0.63 -22.90 -3.82
N PRO A 174 1.56 -22.11 -3.25
CA PRO A 174 2.98 -22.39 -3.39
C PRO A 174 3.37 -23.76 -2.81
N ASN A 175 2.77 -24.15 -1.69
CA ASN A 175 3.02 -25.44 -1.05
C ASN A 175 2.48 -26.61 -1.89
N TYR A 176 1.28 -26.47 -2.44
CA TYR A 176 0.71 -27.48 -3.33
C TYR A 176 1.53 -27.67 -4.61
N LEU A 177 1.97 -26.57 -5.22
CA LEU A 177 2.74 -26.60 -6.46
C LEU A 177 4.17 -27.11 -6.28
N ARG A 178 4.80 -26.88 -5.12
CA ARG A 178 6.14 -27.41 -4.80
C ARG A 178 6.12 -28.91 -4.45
N SER A 179 4.95 -29.45 -4.09
CA SER A 179 4.73 -30.86 -3.78
C SER A 179 4.52 -31.75 -5.01
N LYS A 180 4.45 -31.16 -6.21
CA LYS A 180 4.34 -31.83 -7.50
C LYS A 180 5.60 -31.59 -8.32
#